data_AF-U4KBK4-F1
#
_entry.id   AF-U4KBK4-F1
#
_cell.length_a   1.000
_cell.length_b   1.000
_cell.length_c   1.000
_cell.angle_alpha   90.00
_cell.angle_beta   90.00
_cell.angle_gamma   90.00
#
_symmetry.space_group_name_H-M   'P 1'
#
loop_
_entity.id
_entity.type
_entity.pdbx_description
1 polymer ?
#
loop_
_entity_poly.entity_id
_entity_poly.type
_entity_poly.pdbx_seq_one_letter_code
_entity_poly.pdbx_strand_id
1 'polypeptide(L)'
;MRPVLVILFIIFLSACDESYNYNEPHEYIRVHSYGTHYSELDENDHQYSGIGVLTKSNWFTPHSGKCREFMSRIKPKDVDISMQAFNNFIRDEGDYNDELVRHVRFECVRFTGEDEDCREMVNTAIKSYIEKYQLSGSEMASAIFQAEIHISEKCQIEESLVQSEFFHHYGFEREPIPGVTKP
;
A
#
# COMPACT_ATOMS: atom_id res chain seq x y z
N MET A 1 -44.79 2.09 -34.09
CA MET A 1 -44.46 1.02 -33.11
C MET A 1 -42.95 1.07 -32.90
N ARG A 2 -42.51 1.89 -31.96
CA ARG A 2 -42.11 1.57 -30.57
C ARG A 2 -40.70 0.98 -30.48
N PRO A 3 -39.91 1.46 -29.50
CA PRO A 3 -38.47 1.61 -29.57
C PRO A 3 -37.76 0.46 -28.86
N VAL A 4 -36.66 -0.04 -29.43
CA VAL A 4 -35.71 -0.92 -28.75
C VAL A 4 -34.37 -0.22 -28.76
N LEU A 5 -34.28 0.87 -28.00
CA LEU A 5 -33.04 1.64 -27.86
C LEU A 5 -33.02 2.38 -26.52
N VAL A 6 -33.32 1.67 -25.42
CA VAL A 6 -33.26 2.25 -24.05
C VAL A 6 -32.65 1.30 -23.01
N ILE A 7 -32.34 0.03 -23.30
CA ILE A 7 -32.02 -0.94 -22.22
C ILE A 7 -30.52 -1.29 -22.10
N LEU A 8 -29.66 -0.91 -23.05
CA LEU A 8 -28.21 -1.18 -22.92
C LEU A 8 -27.39 -0.03 -22.32
N PHE A 9 -27.97 1.16 -22.18
CA PHE A 9 -27.29 2.31 -21.55
C PHE A 9 -27.46 2.37 -20.02
N ILE A 10 -28.35 1.57 -19.44
CA ILE A 10 -28.64 1.61 -17.99
C ILE A 10 -27.69 0.71 -17.18
N ILE A 11 -27.07 -0.31 -17.79
CA ILE A 11 -26.14 -1.22 -17.08
C ILE A 11 -24.75 -0.61 -16.91
N PHE A 12 -24.40 0.44 -17.67
CA PHE A 12 -23.12 1.15 -17.53
C PHE A 12 -23.19 2.41 -16.64
N LEU A 13 -24.38 2.77 -16.11
CA LEU A 13 -24.55 3.96 -15.25
C LEU A 13 -24.59 3.65 -13.75
N SER A 14 -24.43 2.38 -13.34
CA SER A 14 -24.37 1.99 -11.92
C SER A 14 -22.95 1.74 -11.39
N ALA A 15 -21.93 2.02 -12.19
CA ALA A 15 -20.58 2.24 -11.69
C ALA A 15 -20.32 3.75 -11.74
N CYS A 16 -21.01 4.51 -10.87
CA CYS A 16 -20.36 5.70 -10.34
C CYS A 16 -19.12 5.18 -9.62
N ASP A 17 -18.00 5.11 -10.34
CA ASP A 17 -16.69 5.17 -9.74
C ASP A 17 -16.75 6.40 -8.84
N GLU A 18 -16.84 6.17 -7.52
CA GLU A 18 -16.38 7.15 -6.55
C GLU A 18 -14.93 7.40 -6.94
N SER A 19 -14.69 8.45 -7.72
CA SER A 19 -13.34 8.96 -7.94
C SER A 19 -12.82 9.35 -6.56
N TYR A 20 -12.09 8.45 -5.93
CA TYR A 20 -11.55 8.66 -4.60
C TYR A 20 -10.61 9.86 -4.64
N ASN A 21 -10.97 10.91 -3.91
CA ASN A 21 -10.08 12.04 -3.72
C ASN A 21 -9.11 11.69 -2.59
N TYR A 22 -7.90 11.24 -2.97
CA TYR A 22 -6.86 10.83 -2.03
C TYR A 22 -6.43 11.92 -1.03
N ASN A 23 -6.83 13.18 -1.28
CA ASN A 23 -6.52 14.33 -0.43
C ASN A 23 -7.63 14.67 0.57
N GLU A 24 -8.78 13.99 0.53
CA GLU A 24 -9.84 14.18 1.53
C GLU A 24 -9.61 13.31 2.77
N PRO A 25 -10.01 13.76 3.97
CA PRO A 25 -9.93 12.94 5.17
C PRO A 25 -10.66 11.60 4.99
N HIS A 26 -9.98 10.50 5.32
CA HIS A 26 -10.49 9.15 5.16
C HIS A 26 -9.86 8.17 6.14
N GLU A 27 -10.46 7.01 6.30
CA GLU A 27 -9.87 5.86 6.99
C GLU A 27 -9.54 4.77 5.97
N TYR A 28 -8.46 4.02 6.19
CA TYR A 28 -8.04 2.92 5.32
C TYR A 28 -7.26 1.84 6.11
N ILE A 29 -7.11 0.65 5.52
CA ILE A 29 -6.27 -0.41 6.09
C ILE A 29 -4.86 -0.30 5.50
N ARG A 30 -3.88 -0.04 6.36
CA ARG A 30 -2.46 -0.20 6.06
C ARG A 30 -2.01 -1.63 6.36
N VAL A 31 -1.18 -2.16 5.48
CA VAL A 31 -0.55 -3.49 5.65
C VAL A 31 0.91 -3.28 6.04
N HIS A 32 1.34 -3.99 7.06
CA HIS A 32 2.75 -4.08 7.46
C HIS A 32 3.18 -5.53 7.28
N SER A 33 4.16 -5.78 6.41
CA SER A 33 4.72 -7.10 6.16
C SER A 33 6.16 -7.19 6.64
N TYR A 34 6.51 -8.36 7.19
CA TYR A 34 7.82 -8.62 7.74
C TYR A 34 8.31 -9.99 7.31
N GLY A 35 9.62 -10.10 7.16
CA GLY A 35 10.33 -11.34 6.90
C GLY A 35 10.57 -12.15 8.16
N THR A 36 11.58 -13.00 8.10
CA THR A 36 11.97 -13.89 9.19
C THR A 36 12.51 -13.07 10.36
N HIS A 37 12.14 -13.44 11.59
CA HIS A 37 12.53 -12.69 12.80
C HIS A 37 12.01 -11.24 12.83
N TYR A 38 10.92 -10.94 12.13
CA TYR A 38 10.34 -9.60 12.03
C TYR A 38 11.27 -8.58 11.34
N SER A 39 12.11 -9.02 10.39
CA SER A 39 12.84 -8.12 9.50
C SER A 39 11.86 -7.25 8.68
N GLU A 40 12.19 -5.97 8.53
CA GLU A 40 11.49 -5.10 7.59
C GLU A 40 11.76 -5.56 6.16
N LEU A 41 10.76 -5.42 5.29
CA LEU A 41 10.83 -5.85 3.88
C LEU A 41 10.88 -4.65 2.92
N ASP A 42 11.23 -3.47 3.42
CA ASP A 42 11.26 -2.23 2.65
C ASP A 42 12.27 -2.27 1.50
N GLU A 43 13.28 -3.13 1.60
CA GLU A 43 14.30 -3.35 0.56
C GLU A 43 13.88 -4.38 -0.51
N ASN A 44 12.71 -5.03 -0.36
CA ASN A 44 12.20 -5.92 -1.41
C ASN A 44 11.76 -5.11 -2.63
N ASP A 45 12.09 -5.63 -3.81
CA ASP A 45 11.62 -5.14 -5.10
C ASP A 45 10.09 -5.31 -5.21
N HIS A 46 9.52 -6.36 -4.60
CA HIS A 46 8.09 -6.60 -4.52
C HIS A 46 7.54 -6.44 -3.10
N GLN A 47 6.55 -5.56 -2.97
CA GLN A 47 5.90 -5.25 -1.70
C GLN A 47 4.60 -6.03 -1.52
N TYR A 48 4.42 -6.63 -0.35
CA TYR A 48 3.20 -7.35 -0.01
C TYR A 48 2.04 -6.39 0.30
N SER A 49 0.94 -6.53 -0.43
CA SER A 49 -0.20 -5.62 -0.37
C SER A 49 -1.47 -6.22 0.24
N GLY A 50 -1.43 -7.48 0.73
CA GLY A 50 -2.61 -8.13 1.30
C GLY A 50 -3.70 -8.49 0.29
N ILE A 51 -3.34 -8.69 -0.99
CA ILE A 51 -4.30 -9.10 -2.04
C ILE A 51 -5.02 -10.39 -1.62
N GLY A 52 -6.34 -10.40 -1.79
CA GLY A 52 -7.20 -11.51 -1.36
C GLY A 52 -7.70 -11.39 0.09
N VAL A 53 -7.07 -10.54 0.91
CA VAL A 53 -7.58 -10.12 2.23
C VAL A 53 -8.31 -8.79 2.11
N LEU A 54 -7.68 -7.80 1.48
CA LEU A 54 -8.25 -6.48 1.28
C LEU A 54 -9.20 -6.47 0.08
N THR A 55 -10.35 -5.81 0.23
CA THR A 55 -11.29 -5.58 -0.87
C THR A 55 -10.84 -4.40 -1.74
N LYS A 56 -11.29 -4.34 -3.01
CA LYS A 56 -10.99 -3.21 -3.91
C LYS A 56 -11.34 -1.83 -3.33
N SER A 57 -12.31 -1.77 -2.42
CA SER A 57 -12.60 -0.57 -1.63
C SER A 57 -11.89 -0.72 -0.28
N ASN A 58 -10.72 -0.11 -0.16
CA ASN A 58 -9.96 0.07 1.09
C ASN A 58 -10.07 1.52 1.58
N TRP A 59 -11.25 2.12 1.39
CA TRP A 59 -11.50 3.52 1.68
C TRP A 59 -12.78 3.63 2.48
N PHE A 60 -12.68 4.23 3.66
CA PHE A 60 -13.78 4.35 4.60
C PHE A 60 -13.98 5.80 4.99
N THR A 61 -15.25 6.19 5.12
CA THR A 61 -15.60 7.50 5.68
C THR A 61 -15.06 7.62 7.10
N PRO A 62 -14.39 8.74 7.48
CA PRO A 62 -13.90 8.95 8.83
C PRO A 62 -14.99 8.77 9.90
N HIS A 63 -14.63 8.20 11.04
CA HIS A 63 -15.50 7.95 12.19
C HIS A 63 -16.72 7.05 11.92
N SER A 64 -16.87 6.48 10.72
CA SER A 64 -17.97 5.57 10.40
C SER A 64 -17.91 4.25 11.16
N GLY A 65 -16.73 3.89 11.71
CA GLY A 65 -16.47 2.62 12.37
C GLY A 65 -16.23 1.46 11.40
N LYS A 66 -16.43 1.66 10.10
CA LYS A 66 -16.29 0.62 9.06
C LYS A 66 -14.88 0.05 8.96
N CYS A 67 -13.86 0.89 9.13
CA CYS A 67 -12.46 0.48 9.10
C CYS A 67 -12.15 -0.52 10.24
N ARG A 68 -12.60 -0.21 11.47
CA ARG A 68 -12.48 -1.11 12.63
C ARG A 68 -13.31 -2.38 12.48
N GLU A 69 -14.52 -2.26 11.95
CA GLU A 69 -15.39 -3.41 11.66
C GLU A 69 -14.74 -4.34 10.63
N PHE A 70 -14.13 -3.79 9.58
CA PHE A 70 -13.38 -4.55 8.59
C PHE A 70 -12.22 -5.31 9.23
N MET A 71 -11.40 -4.63 10.05
CA MET A 71 -10.29 -5.25 10.79
C MET A 71 -10.73 -6.48 11.60
N SER A 72 -11.88 -6.40 12.27
CA SER A 72 -12.41 -7.51 13.08
C SER A 72 -12.85 -8.74 12.27
N ARG A 73 -13.03 -8.59 10.95
CA ARG A 73 -13.48 -9.64 10.04
C ARG A 73 -12.33 -10.33 9.30
N ILE A 74 -11.11 -9.81 9.40
CA ILE A 74 -9.93 -10.42 8.80
C ILE A 74 -9.71 -11.79 9.44
N LYS A 75 -9.80 -12.85 8.63
CA LYS A 75 -9.64 -14.22 9.12
C LYS A 75 -8.19 -14.65 8.97
N PRO A 76 -7.57 -15.26 9.99
CA PRO A 76 -6.21 -15.75 9.89
C PRO A 76 -5.93 -16.64 8.67
N LYS A 77 -6.90 -17.49 8.31
CA LYS A 77 -6.82 -18.36 7.12
C LYS A 77 -6.70 -17.57 5.81
N ASP A 78 -7.41 -16.47 5.68
CA ASP A 78 -7.42 -15.68 4.44
C ASP A 78 -6.07 -14.94 4.29
N VAL A 79 -5.51 -14.47 5.41
CA VAL A 79 -4.16 -13.87 5.44
C VAL A 79 -3.09 -14.91 5.12
N ASP A 80 -3.20 -16.11 5.69
CA ASP A 80 -2.27 -17.22 5.43
C ASP A 80 -2.23 -17.61 3.95
N ILE A 81 -3.41 -17.75 3.32
CA ILE A 81 -3.52 -18.02 1.87
C ILE A 81 -2.92 -16.88 1.05
N SER A 82 -3.17 -15.63 1.45
CA SER A 82 -2.63 -14.46 0.77
C SER A 82 -1.09 -14.41 0.85
N MET A 83 -0.51 -14.63 2.03
CA MET A 83 0.95 -14.72 2.21
C MET A 83 1.55 -15.87 1.39
N GLN A 84 0.90 -17.04 1.39
CA GLN A 84 1.34 -18.18 0.61
C GLN A 84 1.34 -17.90 -0.89
N ALA A 85 0.27 -17.28 -1.41
CA ALA A 85 0.15 -16.92 -2.82
C ALA A 85 1.25 -15.92 -3.23
N PHE A 86 1.49 -14.89 -2.41
CA PHE A 86 2.55 -13.92 -2.67
C PHE A 86 3.94 -14.57 -2.64
N ASN A 87 4.25 -15.37 -1.62
CA ASN A 87 5.55 -16.04 -1.53
C ASN A 87 5.80 -17.04 -2.68
N ASN A 88 4.75 -17.69 -3.19
CA ASN A 88 4.87 -18.53 -4.39
C ASN A 88 5.17 -17.68 -5.63
N PHE A 89 4.52 -16.53 -5.77
CA PHE A 89 4.80 -15.59 -6.87
C PHE A 89 6.26 -15.15 -6.88
N ILE A 90 6.81 -14.70 -5.74
CA ILE A 90 8.23 -14.33 -5.61
C ILE A 90 9.16 -15.47 -6.04
N ARG A 91 8.86 -16.70 -5.62
CA ARG A 91 9.65 -17.88 -5.99
C ARG A 91 9.57 -18.20 -7.49
N ASP A 92 8.40 -18.05 -8.09
CA ASP A 92 8.18 -18.37 -9.51
C ASP A 92 8.81 -17.33 -10.45
N GLU A 93 8.88 -16.06 -10.03
CA GLU A 93 9.62 -15.03 -10.78
C GLU A 93 11.14 -15.26 -10.74
N GLY A 94 11.63 -16.01 -9.75
CA GLY A 94 13.05 -16.28 -9.57
C GLY A 94 13.82 -15.05 -9.08
N ASP A 95 13.11 -14.11 -8.43
CA ASP A 95 13.73 -12.95 -7.80
C ASP A 95 14.31 -13.38 -6.44
N TYR A 96 15.64 -13.47 -6.39
CA TYR A 96 16.38 -13.93 -5.20
C TYR A 96 16.72 -12.81 -4.22
N ASN A 97 16.43 -11.56 -4.57
CA ASN A 97 16.69 -10.42 -3.69
C ASN A 97 15.58 -10.27 -2.64
N ASP A 98 14.36 -10.65 -3.01
CA ASP A 98 13.21 -10.51 -2.13
C ASP A 98 13.19 -11.55 -1.00
N GLU A 99 13.10 -11.07 0.24
CA GLU A 99 12.82 -11.93 1.38
C GLU A 99 11.32 -12.31 1.41
N LEU A 100 11.04 -13.58 1.71
CA LEU A 100 9.67 -14.08 1.83
C LEU A 100 8.94 -13.49 3.04
N VAL A 101 7.67 -13.16 2.85
CA VAL A 101 6.79 -12.65 3.92
C VAL A 101 6.48 -13.74 4.93
N ARG A 102 6.68 -13.45 6.22
CA ARG A 102 6.41 -14.36 7.34
C ARG A 102 5.39 -13.84 8.32
N HIS A 103 5.35 -12.53 8.50
CA HIS A 103 4.48 -11.89 9.46
C HIS A 103 3.78 -10.73 8.80
N VAL A 104 2.49 -10.62 9.04
CA VAL A 104 1.67 -9.51 8.55
C VAL A 104 0.88 -8.94 9.71
N ARG A 105 0.80 -7.62 9.78
CA ARG A 105 -0.11 -6.91 10.66
C ARG A 105 -0.89 -5.91 9.83
N PHE A 106 -2.18 -5.80 10.14
CA PHE A 106 -3.04 -4.78 9.53
C PHE A 106 -3.25 -3.66 10.54
N GLU A 107 -3.42 -2.45 10.02
CA GLU A 107 -3.63 -1.25 10.82
C GLU A 107 -4.73 -0.42 10.18
N CYS A 108 -5.74 -0.05 10.97
CA CYS A 108 -6.71 0.95 10.56
C CYS A 108 -6.13 2.34 10.83
N VAL A 109 -5.89 3.09 9.77
CA VAL A 109 -5.31 4.43 9.80
C VAL A 109 -6.38 5.44 9.43
N ARG A 110 -6.38 6.60 10.11
CA ARG A 110 -7.13 7.78 9.69
C ARG A 110 -6.17 8.81 9.12
N PHE A 111 -6.34 9.13 7.85
CA PHE A 111 -5.75 10.31 7.22
C PHE A 111 -6.64 11.52 7.49
N THR A 112 -6.07 12.59 8.00
CA THR A 112 -6.80 13.83 8.33
C THR A 112 -6.41 15.03 7.48
N GLY A 113 -5.35 14.90 6.69
CA GLY A 113 -4.79 15.96 5.88
C GLY A 113 -3.27 15.86 5.81
N GLU A 114 -2.66 16.92 5.34
CA GLU A 114 -1.21 17.02 5.21
C GLU A 114 -0.69 18.17 6.07
N ASP A 115 0.51 18.01 6.61
CA ASP A 115 1.23 19.03 7.37
C ASP A 115 1.80 20.07 6.41
N GLU A 116 1.17 21.25 6.39
CA GLU A 116 1.56 22.37 5.52
C GLU A 116 2.99 22.85 5.77
N ASP A 117 3.45 22.84 7.02
CA ASP A 117 4.80 23.25 7.39
C ASP A 117 5.82 22.22 6.86
N CYS A 118 5.51 20.92 6.97
CA CYS A 118 6.33 19.85 6.41
C CYS A 118 6.45 19.99 4.88
N ARG A 119 5.33 20.20 4.16
CA ARG A 119 5.36 20.43 2.70
C ARG A 119 6.21 21.65 2.35
N GLU A 120 6.04 22.76 3.05
CA GLU A 120 6.79 23.99 2.78
C GLU A 120 8.30 23.79 3.01
N MET A 121 8.67 23.05 4.06
CA MET A 121 10.07 22.69 4.31
C MET A 121 10.68 21.87 3.17
N VAL A 122 9.99 20.84 2.69
CA VAL A 122 10.45 20.01 1.58
C VAL A 122 10.55 20.82 0.28
N ASN A 123 9.55 21.64 -0.01
CA ASN A 123 9.53 22.53 -1.18
C ASN A 123 10.67 23.55 -1.16
N THR A 124 10.96 24.10 0.01
CA THR A 124 12.08 25.04 0.18
C THR A 124 13.42 24.35 0.00
N ALA A 125 13.57 23.13 0.55
CA ALA A 125 14.77 22.33 0.40
C ALA A 125 15.03 21.94 -1.06
N ILE A 126 14.01 21.47 -1.79
CA ILE A 126 14.18 21.05 -3.19
C ILE A 126 14.47 22.23 -4.11
N LYS A 127 13.82 23.39 -3.88
CA LYS A 127 14.11 24.62 -4.62
C LYS A 127 15.55 25.06 -4.41
N SER A 128 16.02 25.06 -3.16
CA SER A 128 17.41 25.41 -2.83
C SER A 128 18.41 24.45 -3.47
N TYR A 129 18.09 23.16 -3.52
CA TYR A 129 18.90 22.13 -4.19
C TYR A 129 18.99 22.38 -5.70
N ILE A 130 17.86 22.61 -6.37
CA ILE A 130 17.80 22.90 -7.81
C ILE A 130 18.62 24.14 -8.15
N GLU A 131 18.47 25.23 -7.38
CA GLU A 131 19.19 26.49 -7.60
C GLU A 131 20.70 26.33 -7.37
N LYS A 132 21.10 25.61 -6.31
CA LYS A 132 22.50 25.40 -5.95
C LYS A 132 23.26 24.57 -6.99
N TYR A 133 22.63 23.51 -7.51
CA TYR A 133 23.27 22.58 -8.45
C TYR A 133 22.96 22.87 -9.92
N GLN A 134 22.14 23.89 -10.21
CA GLN A 134 21.77 24.31 -11.56
C GLN A 134 21.29 23.14 -12.42
N LEU A 135 20.40 22.31 -11.85
CA LEU A 135 19.94 21.09 -12.48
C LEU A 135 19.29 21.35 -13.85
N SER A 136 19.56 20.47 -14.81
CA SER A 136 18.88 20.49 -16.11
C SER A 136 17.40 20.14 -15.97
N GLY A 137 16.59 20.40 -17.01
CA GLY A 137 15.13 20.21 -16.94
C GLY A 137 14.70 18.79 -16.54
N SER A 138 15.40 17.75 -16.99
CA SER A 138 15.10 16.36 -16.61
C SER A 138 15.49 16.04 -15.17
N GLU A 139 16.62 16.56 -14.70
CA GLU A 139 17.08 16.37 -13.32
C GLU A 139 16.18 17.13 -12.33
N MET A 140 15.76 18.33 -12.71
CA MET A 140 14.78 19.13 -11.95
C MET A 140 13.44 18.41 -11.82
N ALA A 141 12.92 17.86 -12.91
CA ALA A 141 11.67 17.10 -12.89
C ALA A 141 11.76 15.86 -11.99
N SER A 142 12.88 15.13 -12.07
CA SER A 142 13.14 13.98 -11.20
C SER A 142 13.22 14.39 -9.72
N ALA A 143 13.92 15.48 -9.40
CA ALA A 143 14.04 16.01 -8.05
C ALA A 143 12.68 16.43 -7.47
N ILE A 144 11.85 17.11 -8.26
CA ILE A 144 10.47 17.48 -7.86
C ILE A 144 9.62 16.23 -7.62
N PHE A 145 9.71 15.23 -8.50
CA PHE A 145 8.94 13.99 -8.35
C PHE A 145 9.31 13.24 -7.06
N GLN A 146 10.60 13.16 -6.74
CA GLN A 146 11.07 12.56 -5.49
C GLN A 146 10.61 13.37 -4.26
N ALA A 147 10.57 14.70 -4.35
CA ALA A 147 10.03 15.54 -3.30
C ALA A 147 8.53 15.30 -3.07
N GLU A 148 7.72 15.15 -4.12
CA GLU A 148 6.29 14.83 -3.98
C GLU A 148 6.05 13.43 -3.38
N ILE A 149 6.88 12.43 -3.74
CA ILE A 149 6.86 11.12 -3.06
C ILE A 149 7.13 11.30 -1.57
N HIS A 150 8.19 12.03 -1.22
CA HIS A 150 8.54 12.26 0.18
C HIS A 150 7.44 12.98 0.95
N ILE A 151 6.82 13.99 0.35
CA ILE A 151 5.67 14.70 0.95
C ILE A 151 4.52 13.73 1.18
N SER A 152 4.17 12.93 0.17
CA SER A 152 3.11 11.93 0.28
C SER A 152 3.41 10.84 1.32
N GLU A 153 4.67 10.56 1.65
CA GLU A 153 5.02 9.53 2.63
C GLU A 153 5.24 10.06 4.04
N LYS A 154 5.70 11.30 4.18
CA LYS A 154 6.22 11.85 5.44
C LYS A 154 5.45 13.05 5.97
N CYS A 155 4.74 13.78 5.11
CA CYS A 155 3.97 14.95 5.53
C CYS A 155 2.49 14.64 5.78
N GLN A 156 2.04 13.40 5.63
CA GLN A 156 0.67 13.03 5.93
C GLN A 156 0.40 13.07 7.44
N ILE A 157 -0.72 13.69 7.84
CA ILE A 157 -1.20 13.69 9.21
C ILE A 157 -2.13 12.51 9.41
N GLU A 158 -1.60 11.49 10.05
CA GLU A 158 -2.27 10.21 10.22
C GLU A 158 -2.36 9.77 11.68
N GLU A 159 -3.46 9.12 12.01
CA GLU A 159 -3.73 8.56 13.33
C GLU A 159 -3.95 7.05 13.21
N SER A 160 -3.17 6.26 13.95
CA SER A 160 -3.44 4.83 14.12
C SER A 160 -4.65 4.64 15.03
N LEU A 161 -5.71 4.02 14.52
CA LEU A 161 -6.95 3.80 15.27
C LEU A 161 -7.00 2.44 15.96
N VAL A 162 -6.57 1.39 15.26
CA VAL A 162 -6.49 0.03 15.77
C VAL A 162 -5.49 -0.78 14.95
N GLN A 163 -4.78 -1.69 15.59
CA GLN A 163 -3.92 -2.67 14.95
C GLN A 163 -4.42 -4.08 15.22
N SER A 164 -4.27 -4.98 14.25
CA SER A 164 -4.47 -6.40 14.50
C SER A 164 -3.31 -6.97 15.32
N GLU A 165 -3.52 -8.15 15.89
CA GLU A 165 -2.39 -9.04 16.21
C GLU A 165 -1.63 -9.41 14.92
N PHE A 166 -0.42 -9.93 15.09
CA PHE A 166 0.33 -10.48 13.97
C PHE A 166 -0.32 -11.77 13.45
N PHE A 167 -0.42 -11.85 12.14
CA PHE A 167 -0.68 -13.08 11.41
C PHE A 167 0.65 -13.67 10.99
N HIS A 168 0.79 -14.99 11.16
CA HIS A 168 2.05 -15.68 10.89
C HIS A 168 1.85 -16.77 9.85
N HIS A 169 2.78 -16.83 8.89
CA HIS A 169 2.86 -17.91 7.91
C HIS A 169 3.99 -18.87 8.26
N TYR A 170 3.66 -20.14 8.51
CA TYR A 170 4.61 -21.21 8.77
C TYR A 170 4.59 -22.20 7.61
N GLY A 171 5.76 -22.52 7.03
CA GLY A 171 5.82 -23.46 5.91
C GLY A 171 7.07 -23.37 5.05
N PHE A 172 7.56 -22.16 4.74
CA PHE A 172 8.76 -22.01 3.89
C PHE A 172 10.10 -22.07 4.66
N GLU A 173 10.13 -22.59 5.89
CA GLU A 173 11.33 -22.52 6.78
C GLU A 173 12.43 -23.54 6.43
N ARG A 174 12.12 -24.54 5.59
CA ARG A 174 13.02 -25.67 5.30
C ARG A 174 13.20 -25.97 3.83
N GLU A 175 12.59 -25.19 2.95
CA GLU A 175 12.75 -25.41 1.52
C GLU A 175 13.91 -24.55 1.02
N PRO A 176 14.96 -25.17 0.42
CA PRO A 176 16.02 -24.40 -0.19
C PRO A 176 15.40 -23.51 -1.29
N ILE A 177 15.76 -22.24 -1.28
CA ILE A 177 15.47 -21.34 -2.41
C ILE A 177 16.16 -21.96 -3.63
N PRO A 178 15.43 -22.43 -4.64
CA PRO A 178 16.03 -23.11 -5.78
C PRO A 178 16.99 -22.14 -6.48
N GLY A 179 18.30 -22.37 -6.41
CA GLY A 179 19.31 -21.50 -7.04
C GLY A 179 20.31 -20.84 -6.07
N VAL A 180 20.05 -20.86 -4.76
CA VAL A 180 21.01 -20.37 -3.75
C VAL A 180 21.84 -21.55 -3.23
N THR A 181 22.90 -21.91 -3.94
CA THR A 181 23.97 -22.72 -3.34
C THR A 181 24.72 -21.83 -2.36
N LYS A 182 24.52 -22.05 -1.05
CA LYS A 182 25.39 -21.46 -0.03
C LYS A 182 26.86 -21.90 -0.27
N PRO A 183 27.85 -21.01 -0.07
CA PRO A 183 29.26 -21.38 -0.07
C PRO A 183 29.60 -22.37 1.05
#